data_AF-A0A8H5IH88-F1
#
_entry.id   AF-A0A8H5IH88-F1
#
_cell.length_a   1.000
_cell.length_b   1.000
_cell.length_c   1.000
_cell.angle_alpha   90.00
_cell.angle_beta   90.00
_cell.angle_gamma   90.00
#
_symmetry.space_group_name_H-M   'P 1'
#
loop_
_entity.id
_entity.type
_entity.pdbx_description
1 polymer ?
#
loop_
_entity_poly.entity_id
_entity_poly.type
_entity_poly.pdbx_seq_one_letter_code
_entity_poly.pdbx_strand_id
1 'polypeptide(L)'
;MLAKESRPMLDGILFSSAMRFTNLGHLNHSALKPYRSAREKSFRGAIQTGNNYWALGLTVLLFVALDVIGTGMDLWSSKLAGCRKLLELGLARSSGPIDAGQKCALMQFNWMVTMGRTLLMGVRPLNSREALDCIHRDEIYSEPLDDRDMAFQQQHWWANMPDFRMHLLLREATDLAVEVQKAKDSGDVAKILRTMPQVGDLVQRIQGWHPNLSTVAPEDADSVVHFNYLWRQGLLCFVYHDIYHLDSNDERVQGCVESSRDQGIVLKEAL
;
A
#
# COMPACT_ATOMS: atom_id res chain seq x y z
N MET A 1 21.25 6.67 -0.03
CA MET A 1 21.77 7.72 -0.93
C MET A 1 20.87 8.94 -0.93
N LEU A 2 19.56 8.80 -1.18
CA LEU A 2 18.58 9.90 -1.16
C LEU A 2 18.58 10.82 0.08
N ALA A 3 18.71 10.30 1.30
CA ALA A 3 18.76 11.15 2.50
C ALA A 3 20.00 12.04 2.57
N LYS A 4 21.09 11.69 1.87
CA LYS A 4 22.28 12.55 1.76
C LYS A 4 22.08 13.69 0.76
N GLU A 5 21.21 13.48 -0.22
CA GLU A 5 20.98 14.39 -1.35
C GLU A 5 19.72 15.24 -1.19
N SER A 6 18.78 14.81 -0.36
CA SER A 6 17.51 15.47 -0.09
C SER A 6 17.44 15.92 1.36
N ARG A 7 17.59 17.23 1.57
CA ARG A 7 17.43 17.85 2.90
C ARG A 7 16.05 17.59 3.53
N PRO A 8 14.92 17.70 2.80
CA PRO A 8 13.60 17.34 3.34
C PRO A 8 13.54 15.90 3.86
N MET A 9 14.15 14.95 3.15
CA MET A 9 14.18 13.55 3.57
C MET A 9 15.00 13.36 4.83
N LEU A 10 16.19 13.97 4.90
CA LEU A 10 17.05 13.91 6.09
C LEU A 10 16.36 14.48 7.33
N ASP A 11 15.83 15.70 7.25
CA ASP A 11 15.15 16.35 8.36
C ASP A 11 13.90 15.54 8.77
N GLY A 12 13.27 14.88 7.81
CA GLY A 12 12.20 13.92 8.03
C GLY A 12 12.60 12.71 8.87
N ILE A 13 13.69 12.04 8.50
CA ILE A 13 14.24 10.88 9.24
C ILE A 13 14.64 11.29 10.67
N LEU A 14 15.26 12.46 10.82
CA LEU A 14 15.67 12.98 12.12
C LEU A 14 14.46 13.26 13.02
N PHE A 15 13.41 13.89 12.48
CA PHE A 15 12.18 14.11 13.21
C PHE A 15 11.54 12.80 13.68
N SER A 16 11.42 11.81 12.79
CA SER A 16 10.79 10.54 13.15
C SER A 16 11.62 9.72 14.15
N SER A 17 12.96 9.77 14.04
CA SER A 17 13.85 9.19 15.05
C SER A 17 13.64 9.85 16.41
N ALA A 18 13.62 11.18 16.46
CA ALA A 18 13.36 11.93 17.70
C ALA A 18 11.96 11.60 18.28
N MET A 19 10.95 11.48 17.41
CA MET A 19 9.58 11.11 17.80
C MET A 19 9.54 9.73 18.46
N ARG A 20 10.23 8.74 17.87
CA ARG A 20 10.35 7.39 18.43
C ARG A 20 11.05 7.41 19.80
N PHE A 21 12.16 8.13 19.92
CA PHE A 21 12.86 8.25 21.21
C PHE A 21 12.00 8.93 22.28
N THR A 22 11.16 9.90 21.90
CA THR A 22 10.19 10.49 22.83
C THR A 22 9.13 9.49 23.26
N ASN A 23 8.58 8.70 22.34
CA ASN A 23 7.59 7.66 22.67
C ASN A 23 8.17 6.57 23.58
N LEU A 24 9.48 6.32 23.50
CA LEU A 24 10.21 5.40 24.39
C LEU A 24 10.63 6.04 25.73
N GLY A 25 10.31 7.31 25.96
CA GLY A 25 10.68 8.03 27.18
C GLY A 25 12.14 8.48 27.25
N HIS A 26 12.91 8.32 26.17
CA HIS A 26 14.32 8.72 26.10
C HIS A 26 14.54 10.20 25.75
N LEU A 27 13.49 10.89 25.26
CA LEU A 27 13.53 12.30 24.89
C LEU A 27 12.27 13.03 25.36
N ASN A 28 12.43 14.23 25.93
CA ASN A 28 11.29 15.08 26.27
C ASN A 28 10.53 15.54 25.01
N HIS A 29 9.21 15.68 25.09
CA HIS A 29 8.38 16.18 23.97
C HIS A 29 8.83 17.57 23.46
N SER A 30 9.38 18.42 24.33
CA SER A 30 9.92 19.73 23.96
C SER A 30 11.08 19.64 22.96
N ALA A 31 11.84 18.54 22.98
CA ALA A 31 12.97 18.30 22.07
C ALA A 31 12.52 18.08 20.62
N LEU A 32 11.23 17.79 20.37
CA LEU A 32 10.69 17.59 19.03
C LEU A 32 10.49 18.89 18.25
N LYS A 33 10.31 20.02 18.95
CA LYS A 33 10.03 21.32 18.34
C LYS A 33 11.06 21.72 17.26
N PRO A 34 12.38 21.69 17.52
CA PRO A 34 13.37 22.04 16.49
C PRO A 34 13.32 21.11 15.28
N TYR A 35 13.15 19.79 15.48
CA TYR A 35 13.05 18.83 14.37
C TYR A 35 11.80 19.04 13.53
N ARG A 36 10.65 19.31 14.17
CA ARG A 36 9.40 19.61 13.48
C ARG A 36 9.55 20.86 12.61
N SER A 37 10.10 21.94 13.17
CA SER A 37 10.32 23.19 12.45
C SER A 37 11.35 23.05 11.32
N ALA A 38 12.43 22.29 11.52
CA ALA A 38 13.41 22.02 10.47
C ALA A 38 12.78 21.27 9.30
N ARG A 39 12.03 20.20 9.58
CA ARG A 39 11.29 19.40 8.60
C ARG A 39 10.31 20.25 7.79
N GLU A 40 9.49 21.07 8.45
CA GLU A 40 8.50 21.93 7.78
C GLU A 40 9.18 22.98 6.90
N LYS A 41 10.27 23.58 7.39
CA LYS A 41 11.03 24.61 6.66
C LYS A 41 11.72 24.01 5.43
N SER A 42 12.39 22.87 5.54
CA SER A 42 13.10 22.26 4.42
C SER A 42 12.13 21.74 3.37
N PHE A 43 11.03 21.11 3.77
CA PHE A 43 10.00 20.65 2.84
C PHE A 43 9.33 21.82 2.09
N ARG A 44 8.95 22.89 2.81
CA ARG A 44 8.37 24.10 2.18
C ARG A 44 9.35 24.76 1.21
N GLY A 45 10.61 24.90 1.61
CA GLY A 45 11.65 25.47 0.76
C GLY A 45 11.87 24.66 -0.52
N ALA A 46 11.88 23.33 -0.42
CA ALA A 46 12.06 22.46 -1.57
C ALA A 46 10.85 22.45 -2.53
N ILE A 47 9.62 22.62 -2.04
CA ILE A 47 8.45 22.84 -2.90
C ILE A 47 8.60 24.16 -3.68
N GLN A 48 9.04 25.23 -3.02
CA GLN A 48 9.18 26.56 -3.63
C GLN A 48 10.27 26.59 -4.71
N THR A 49 11.37 25.85 -4.52
CA THR A 49 12.42 25.74 -5.54
C THR A 49 12.04 24.86 -6.72
N GLY A 50 10.95 24.08 -6.60
CA GLY A 50 10.39 23.29 -7.69
C GLY A 50 11.33 22.19 -8.21
N ASN A 51 12.30 21.75 -7.41
CA ASN A 51 13.30 20.75 -7.80
C ASN A 51 13.12 19.45 -7.00
N ASN A 52 13.49 18.33 -7.63
CA ASN A 52 13.53 16.99 -7.02
C ASN A 52 12.19 16.50 -6.43
N TYR A 53 11.13 16.52 -7.26
CA TYR A 53 9.80 16.06 -6.85
C TYR A 53 9.75 14.58 -6.42
N TRP A 54 10.61 13.74 -6.99
CA TRP A 54 10.76 12.35 -6.56
C TRP A 54 11.17 12.23 -5.10
N ALA A 55 12.22 12.95 -4.69
CA ALA A 55 12.63 12.94 -3.29
C ALA A 55 11.57 13.54 -2.36
N LEU A 56 10.81 14.53 -2.83
CA LEU A 56 9.69 15.09 -2.06
C LEU A 56 8.54 14.09 -1.92
N GLY A 57 8.14 13.41 -2.99
CA GLY A 57 7.11 12.36 -2.94
C GLY A 57 7.51 11.23 -1.99
N LEU A 58 8.74 10.73 -2.10
CA LEU A 58 9.30 9.73 -1.19
C LEU A 58 9.37 10.21 0.27
N THR A 59 9.66 11.50 0.49
CA THR A 59 9.63 12.09 1.84
C THR A 59 8.21 12.07 2.42
N VAL A 60 7.19 12.33 1.60
CA VAL A 60 5.79 12.22 2.04
C VAL A 60 5.41 10.77 2.33
N LEU A 61 5.80 9.80 1.50
CA LEU A 61 5.55 8.36 1.77
C LEU A 61 6.15 7.93 3.11
N LEU A 62 7.39 8.35 3.37
CA LEU A 62 8.06 8.11 4.64
C LEU A 62 7.27 8.69 5.82
N PHE A 63 6.72 9.91 5.68
CA PHE A 63 5.88 10.50 6.72
C PHE A 63 4.57 9.78 6.90
N VAL A 64 3.92 9.34 5.83
CA VAL A 64 2.72 8.52 5.96
C VAL A 64 3.07 7.25 6.74
N ALA A 65 4.12 6.51 6.33
CA ALA A 65 4.58 5.29 6.99
C ALA A 65 4.86 5.48 8.50
N LEU A 66 5.39 6.63 8.89
CA LEU A 66 5.76 6.92 10.29
C LEU A 66 4.59 7.48 11.11
N ASP A 67 3.70 8.24 10.48
CA ASP A 67 2.48 8.75 11.11
C ASP A 67 1.42 7.65 11.28
N VAL A 68 1.53 6.52 10.56
CA VAL A 68 0.70 5.30 10.74
C VAL A 68 0.70 4.81 12.18
N ILE A 69 1.83 4.94 12.87
CA ILE A 69 2.03 4.38 14.21
C ILE A 69 1.30 5.23 15.29
N GLY A 70 0.70 6.37 14.94
CA GLY A 70 0.04 7.22 15.95
C GLY A 70 -1.05 8.18 15.48
N THR A 71 -1.39 8.25 14.19
CA THR A 71 -2.44 9.15 13.70
C THR A 71 -3.51 8.41 12.90
N GLY A 72 -4.78 8.76 13.14
CA GLY A 72 -5.94 8.16 12.48
C GLY A 72 -5.91 8.27 10.95
N MET A 73 -6.65 7.39 10.28
CA MET A 73 -6.64 7.17 8.82
C MET A 73 -6.92 8.42 7.97
N ASP A 74 -7.53 9.45 8.55
CA ASP A 74 -7.91 10.69 7.87
C ASP A 74 -6.72 11.52 7.38
N LEU A 75 -5.63 11.55 8.17
CA LEU A 75 -4.41 12.28 7.82
C LEU A 75 -3.62 11.59 6.70
N TRP A 76 -3.89 10.31 6.44
CA TRP A 76 -3.16 9.53 5.43
C TRP A 76 -3.65 9.86 4.04
N SER A 77 -4.97 9.94 3.85
CA SER A 77 -5.59 10.18 2.53
C SER A 77 -5.13 11.51 1.92
N SER A 78 -5.13 12.59 2.70
CA SER A 78 -4.68 13.90 2.24
C SER A 78 -3.18 13.93 1.88
N LYS A 79 -2.33 13.24 2.66
CA LYS A 79 -0.88 13.14 2.39
C LYS A 79 -0.60 12.31 1.16
N LEU A 80 -1.30 11.19 0.96
CA LEU A 80 -1.16 10.36 -0.24
C LEU A 80 -1.62 11.12 -1.49
N ALA A 81 -2.70 11.90 -1.45
CA ALA A 81 -3.09 12.77 -2.55
C ALA A 81 -2.02 13.83 -2.88
N GLY A 82 -1.38 14.41 -1.87
CA GLY A 82 -0.24 15.32 -2.06
C GLY A 82 1.00 14.63 -2.64
N CYS A 83 1.28 13.41 -2.18
CA CYS A 83 2.36 12.56 -2.71
C CYS A 83 2.13 12.25 -4.19
N ARG A 84 0.89 11.88 -4.57
CA ARG A 84 0.50 11.61 -5.96
C ARG A 84 0.90 12.74 -6.88
N LYS A 85 0.50 13.98 -6.54
CA LYS A 85 0.81 15.18 -7.32
C LYS A 85 2.32 15.39 -7.47
N LEU A 86 3.10 15.14 -6.43
CA LEU A 86 4.57 15.25 -6.49
C LEU A 86 5.18 14.18 -7.41
N LEU A 87 4.72 12.93 -7.32
CA LEU A 87 5.20 11.85 -8.17
C LEU A 87 4.80 12.06 -9.63
N GLU A 88 3.58 12.51 -9.92
CA GLU A 88 3.11 12.87 -11.26
C GLU A 88 3.94 14.03 -11.84
N LEU A 89 4.28 15.05 -11.05
CA LEU A 89 5.18 16.12 -11.46
C LEU A 89 6.61 15.61 -11.71
N GLY A 90 7.08 14.66 -10.90
CA GLY A 90 8.38 13.98 -11.10
C GLY A 90 8.41 13.20 -12.41
N LEU A 91 7.34 12.49 -12.74
CA LEU A 91 7.15 11.74 -13.98
C LEU A 91 7.01 12.66 -15.20
N ALA A 92 6.29 13.77 -15.07
CA ALA A 92 6.12 14.73 -16.16
C ALA A 92 7.45 15.42 -16.52
N ARG A 93 8.37 15.53 -15.56
CA ARG A 93 9.68 16.17 -15.74
C ARG A 93 10.84 15.20 -16.00
N SER A 94 10.61 13.89 -15.89
CA SER A 94 11.66 12.90 -16.20
C SER A 94 11.82 12.78 -17.72
N SER A 95 13.01 13.11 -18.22
CA SER A 95 13.40 12.87 -19.61
C SER A 95 14.11 11.51 -19.71
N GLY A 96 13.35 10.45 -20.01
CA GLY A 96 13.90 9.09 -20.18
C GLY A 96 13.04 7.98 -19.57
N PRO A 97 13.46 6.72 -19.72
CA PRO A 97 12.81 5.58 -19.08
C PRO A 97 12.90 5.68 -17.56
N ILE A 98 11.85 5.25 -16.88
CA ILE A 98 11.76 5.26 -15.42
C ILE A 98 12.78 4.24 -14.87
N ASP A 99 13.66 4.69 -13.99
CA ASP A 99 14.67 3.83 -13.38
C ASP A 99 14.07 2.86 -12.35
N ALA A 100 14.81 1.83 -11.96
CA ALA A 100 14.33 0.80 -11.02
C ALA A 100 13.90 1.39 -9.67
N GLY A 101 14.59 2.41 -9.15
CA GLY A 101 14.25 3.07 -7.89
C GLY A 101 12.96 3.89 -7.98
N GLN A 102 12.70 4.50 -9.12
CA GLN A 102 11.44 5.20 -9.39
C GLN A 102 10.26 4.23 -9.58
N LYS A 103 10.45 3.11 -10.31
CA LYS A 103 9.46 2.02 -10.40
C LYS A 103 9.10 1.51 -9.01
N CYS A 104 10.13 1.32 -8.19
CA CYS A 104 10.02 0.94 -6.80
C CYS A 104 9.16 1.92 -5.96
N ALA A 105 9.46 3.21 -6.07
CA ALA A 105 8.71 4.27 -5.39
C ALA A 105 7.22 4.30 -5.79
N LEU A 106 6.94 4.12 -7.08
CA LEU A 106 5.58 4.08 -7.61
C LEU A 106 4.81 2.86 -7.12
N MET A 107 5.45 1.70 -7.06
CA MET A 107 4.83 0.49 -6.52
C MET A 107 4.45 0.68 -5.04
N GLN A 108 5.34 1.26 -4.23
CA GLN A 108 5.06 1.56 -2.82
C GLN A 108 3.92 2.56 -2.67
N PHE A 109 3.91 3.62 -3.48
CA PHE A 109 2.80 4.57 -3.50
C PHE A 109 1.47 3.87 -3.84
N ASN A 110 1.43 3.08 -4.91
CA ASN A 110 0.23 2.36 -5.34
C ASN A 110 -0.24 1.34 -4.29
N TRP A 111 0.69 0.67 -3.61
CA TRP A 111 0.38 -0.19 -2.47
C TRP A 111 -0.30 0.59 -1.34
N MET A 112 0.31 1.69 -0.89
CA MET A 112 -0.24 2.50 0.19
C MET A 112 -1.60 3.10 -0.16
N VAL A 113 -1.80 3.51 -1.43
CA VAL A 113 -3.11 3.97 -1.93
C VAL A 113 -4.13 2.86 -1.89
N THR A 114 -3.78 1.67 -2.37
CA THR A 114 -4.70 0.52 -2.39
C THR A 114 -5.11 0.11 -0.98
N MET A 115 -4.16 -0.01 -0.06
CA MET A 115 -4.44 -0.26 1.36
C MET A 115 -5.29 0.85 1.97
N GLY A 116 -4.96 2.10 1.69
CA GLY A 116 -5.74 3.24 2.17
C GLY A 116 -7.19 3.22 1.69
N ARG A 117 -7.42 2.90 0.41
CA ARG A 117 -8.77 2.76 -0.17
C ARG A 117 -9.53 1.60 0.47
N THR A 118 -8.87 0.46 0.66
CA THR A 118 -9.43 -0.74 1.30
C THR A 118 -9.87 -0.45 2.74
N LEU A 119 -8.99 0.15 3.55
CA LEU A 119 -9.27 0.45 4.96
C LEU A 119 -10.32 1.56 5.16
N LEU A 120 -10.47 2.45 4.18
CA LEU A 120 -11.48 3.51 4.22
C LEU A 120 -12.85 3.06 3.69
N MET A 121 -13.00 1.79 3.26
CA MET A 121 -14.30 1.20 2.90
C MET A 121 -15.27 1.29 4.08
N GLY A 122 -16.53 1.65 3.82
CA GLY A 122 -17.56 1.87 4.85
C GLY A 122 -17.40 3.09 5.77
N VAL A 123 -16.21 3.68 5.91
CA VAL A 123 -15.94 4.76 6.89
C VAL A 123 -16.12 6.18 6.33
N ARG A 124 -15.86 6.40 5.03
CA ARG A 124 -15.91 7.73 4.41
C ARG A 124 -16.71 7.78 3.10
N PRO A 125 -17.29 8.95 2.75
CA PRO A 125 -17.96 9.15 1.46
C PRO A 125 -16.99 8.89 0.30
N LEU A 126 -17.46 8.16 -0.70
CA LEU A 126 -16.73 7.75 -1.91
C LEU A 126 -16.01 8.92 -2.62
N ASN A 127 -16.56 10.12 -2.57
CA ASN A 127 -16.04 11.32 -3.24
C ASN A 127 -14.68 11.79 -2.65
N SER A 128 -14.38 11.43 -1.39
CA SER A 128 -13.07 11.67 -0.79
C SER A 128 -12.03 10.61 -1.16
N ARG A 129 -12.47 9.47 -1.73
CA ARG A 129 -11.61 8.38 -2.21
C ARG A 129 -11.08 8.63 -3.63
N GLU A 130 -11.76 9.46 -4.42
CA GLU A 130 -11.34 9.84 -5.78
C GLU A 130 -10.07 10.73 -5.78
N ALA A 131 -9.69 11.29 -4.63
CA ALA A 131 -8.38 11.93 -4.47
C ALA A 131 -7.22 10.91 -4.40
N LEU A 132 -7.53 9.63 -4.16
CA LEU A 132 -6.61 8.52 -4.00
C LEU A 132 -6.75 7.54 -5.16
N ASP A 133 -6.20 7.87 -6.32
CA ASP A 133 -5.96 6.85 -7.35
C ASP A 133 -4.49 6.48 -7.40
N CYS A 134 -4.27 5.25 -7.85
CA CYS A 134 -2.95 4.79 -8.24
C CYS A 134 -2.46 5.61 -9.45
N ILE A 135 -1.15 5.77 -9.55
CA ILE A 135 -0.55 6.40 -10.73
C ILE A 135 -0.43 5.33 -11.82
N HIS A 136 -1.13 5.56 -12.93
CA HIS A 136 -1.05 4.73 -14.13
C HIS A 136 -0.26 5.48 -15.19
N ARG A 137 0.76 4.82 -15.71
CA ARG A 137 1.16 5.01 -17.10
C ARG A 137 1.04 3.66 -17.74
N ASP A 138 0.38 3.63 -18.88
CA ASP A 138 0.44 2.48 -19.78
C ASP A 138 1.91 2.15 -20.08
N GLU A 139 2.82 3.13 -20.06
CA GLU A 139 4.28 2.98 -20.20
C GLU A 139 5.04 2.42 -18.98
N ILE A 140 4.47 2.38 -17.78
CA ILE A 140 5.09 1.68 -16.63
C ILE A 140 4.90 0.16 -16.77
N TYR A 141 3.83 -0.23 -17.47
CA TYR A 141 3.30 -1.60 -17.55
C TYR A 141 3.02 -2.04 -19.01
N SER A 142 3.67 -1.40 -20.00
CA SER A 142 3.34 -1.51 -21.44
C SER A 142 3.77 -2.81 -22.09
N GLU A 143 4.53 -3.63 -21.38
CA GLU A 143 4.84 -5.01 -21.74
C GLU A 143 4.16 -5.92 -20.71
N PRO A 144 3.84 -7.19 -21.03
CA PRO A 144 3.52 -8.13 -19.97
C PRO A 144 4.68 -8.06 -18.99
N LEU A 145 4.44 -7.46 -17.82
CA LEU A 145 5.43 -7.30 -16.77
C LEU A 145 6.14 -8.64 -16.67
N ASP A 146 7.46 -8.66 -16.88
CA ASP A 146 8.21 -9.83 -16.52
C ASP A 146 8.04 -9.95 -15.01
N ASP A 147 7.10 -10.79 -14.59
CA ASP A 147 6.75 -11.05 -13.19
C ASP A 147 8.02 -11.38 -12.40
N ARG A 148 9.07 -11.86 -13.08
CA ARG A 148 10.39 -12.12 -12.52
C ARG A 148 11.16 -10.85 -12.14
N ASP A 149 11.17 -9.83 -12.99
CA ASP A 149 11.85 -8.56 -12.70
C ASP A 149 11.19 -7.86 -11.51
N MET A 150 9.86 -7.85 -11.46
CA MET A 150 9.12 -7.27 -10.34
C MET A 150 9.26 -8.10 -9.07
N ALA A 151 9.22 -9.44 -9.15
CA ALA A 151 9.49 -10.31 -8.01
C ALA A 151 10.93 -10.13 -7.48
N PHE A 152 11.91 -9.90 -8.35
CA PHE A 152 13.28 -9.61 -7.96
C PHE A 152 13.39 -8.27 -7.23
N GLN A 153 12.83 -7.20 -7.80
CA GLN A 153 12.81 -5.89 -7.15
C GLN A 153 12.06 -5.94 -5.81
N GLN A 154 10.97 -6.70 -5.76
CA GLN A 154 10.23 -6.87 -4.53
C GLN A 154 11.02 -7.61 -3.46
N GLN A 155 11.66 -8.72 -3.78
CA GLN A 155 12.48 -9.44 -2.82
C GLN A 155 13.63 -8.56 -2.30
N HIS A 156 14.25 -7.80 -3.19
CA HIS A 156 15.37 -6.93 -2.85
C HIS A 156 14.98 -5.79 -1.89
N TRP A 157 13.81 -5.17 -2.08
CA TRP A 157 13.42 -3.97 -1.33
C TRP A 157 12.37 -4.25 -0.24
N TRP A 158 11.53 -5.27 -0.38
CA TRP A 158 10.34 -5.53 0.45
C TRP A 158 9.95 -7.01 0.55
N ALA A 159 10.88 -7.87 0.98
CA ALA A 159 10.60 -9.29 1.24
C ALA A 159 9.46 -9.54 2.24
N ASN A 160 9.10 -8.53 3.06
CA ASN A 160 8.03 -8.59 4.05
C ASN A 160 6.66 -8.08 3.56
N MET A 161 6.52 -7.81 2.27
CA MET A 161 5.25 -7.38 1.65
C MET A 161 4.68 -8.50 0.79
N PRO A 162 3.34 -8.61 0.65
CA PRO A 162 2.75 -9.60 -0.25
C PRO A 162 3.19 -9.32 -1.69
N ASP A 163 3.35 -10.38 -2.48
CA ASP A 163 3.93 -10.24 -3.82
C ASP A 163 3.17 -9.26 -4.72
N PHE A 164 3.84 -8.79 -5.78
CA PHE A 164 3.28 -7.80 -6.68
C PHE A 164 1.97 -8.29 -7.33
N ARG A 165 1.81 -9.59 -7.55
CA ARG A 165 0.57 -10.14 -8.10
C ARG A 165 -0.56 -10.09 -7.07
N MET A 166 -0.29 -10.38 -5.80
CA MET A 166 -1.24 -10.20 -4.71
C MET A 166 -1.64 -8.72 -4.56
N HIS A 167 -0.72 -7.78 -4.77
CA HIS A 167 -1.06 -6.36 -4.84
C HIS A 167 -2.09 -6.04 -5.93
N LEU A 168 -1.89 -6.56 -7.14
CA LEU A 168 -2.83 -6.36 -8.25
C LEU A 168 -4.21 -6.97 -7.93
N LEU A 169 -4.25 -8.16 -7.32
CA LEU A 169 -5.50 -8.81 -6.92
C LEU A 169 -6.25 -7.99 -5.85
N LEU A 170 -5.55 -7.50 -4.83
CA LEU A 170 -6.14 -6.63 -3.80
C LEU A 170 -6.68 -5.33 -4.40
N ARG A 171 -5.94 -4.74 -5.33
CA ARG A 171 -6.37 -3.54 -6.02
C ARG A 171 -7.65 -3.77 -6.82
N GLU A 172 -7.70 -4.83 -7.60
CA GLU A 172 -8.90 -5.20 -8.35
C GLU A 172 -10.09 -5.47 -7.43
N ALA A 173 -9.88 -6.19 -6.32
CA ALA A 173 -10.91 -6.41 -5.30
C ALA A 173 -11.44 -5.07 -4.76
N THR A 174 -10.55 -4.13 -4.49
CA THR A 174 -10.91 -2.79 -3.99
C THR A 174 -11.72 -2.00 -5.01
N ASP A 175 -11.33 -2.07 -6.29
CA ASP A 175 -12.04 -1.41 -7.38
C ASP A 175 -13.47 -1.97 -7.54
N LEU A 176 -13.61 -3.30 -7.55
CA LEU A 176 -14.93 -3.97 -7.58
C LEU A 176 -15.77 -3.65 -6.34
N ALA A 177 -15.18 -3.63 -5.15
CA ALA A 177 -15.88 -3.27 -3.91
C ALA A 177 -16.43 -1.85 -3.97
N VAL A 178 -15.65 -0.90 -4.49
CA VAL A 178 -16.08 0.48 -4.72
C VAL A 178 -17.23 0.54 -5.73
N GLU A 179 -17.13 -0.19 -6.84
CA GLU A 179 -18.20 -0.23 -7.84
C GLU A 179 -19.52 -0.79 -7.30
N VAL A 180 -19.44 -1.88 -6.54
CA VAL A 180 -20.60 -2.50 -5.89
C VAL A 180 -21.20 -1.55 -4.86
N GLN A 181 -20.39 -0.87 -4.05
CA GLN A 181 -20.89 0.13 -3.10
C GLN A 181 -21.59 1.28 -3.82
N LYS A 182 -20.99 1.84 -4.90
CA LYS A 182 -21.62 2.89 -5.70
C LYS A 182 -22.98 2.44 -6.26
N ALA A 183 -23.06 1.21 -6.74
CA ALA A 183 -24.30 0.64 -7.27
C ALA A 183 -25.37 0.42 -6.18
N LYS A 184 -24.96 0.03 -4.97
CA LYS A 184 -25.86 -0.08 -3.80
C LYS A 184 -26.41 1.28 -3.40
N ASP A 185 -25.55 2.29 -3.28
CA ASP A 185 -25.94 3.64 -2.91
C ASP A 185 -26.91 4.27 -3.93
N SER A 186 -26.76 3.92 -5.21
CA SER A 186 -27.66 4.37 -6.28
C SER A 186 -28.90 3.49 -6.48
N GLY A 187 -29.03 2.37 -5.76
CA GLY A 187 -30.10 1.39 -5.95
C GLY A 187 -30.06 0.62 -7.28
N ASP A 188 -28.92 0.62 -7.99
CA ASP A 188 -28.75 -0.04 -9.29
C ASP A 188 -28.43 -1.53 -9.13
N VAL A 189 -29.48 -2.31 -8.87
CA VAL A 189 -29.39 -3.77 -8.71
C VAL A 189 -28.85 -4.44 -9.97
N ALA A 190 -29.17 -3.90 -11.16
CA ALA A 190 -28.72 -4.47 -12.42
C ALA A 190 -27.19 -4.37 -12.56
N LYS A 191 -26.60 -3.25 -12.15
CA LYS A 191 -25.15 -3.09 -12.10
C LYS A 191 -24.50 -4.06 -11.13
N ILE A 192 -25.06 -4.25 -9.93
CA ILE A 192 -24.56 -5.25 -8.96
C ILE A 192 -24.53 -6.63 -9.59
N LEU A 193 -25.64 -7.07 -10.20
CA LEU A 193 -25.74 -8.40 -10.82
C LEU A 193 -24.76 -8.60 -11.98
N ARG A 194 -24.44 -7.55 -12.74
CA ARG A 194 -23.43 -7.61 -13.81
C ARG A 194 -22.00 -7.66 -13.28
N THR A 195 -21.74 -7.09 -12.11
CA THR A 195 -20.41 -7.13 -11.47
C THR A 195 -20.13 -8.46 -10.78
N MET A 196 -21.14 -9.18 -10.27
CA MET A 196 -20.94 -10.44 -9.51
C MET A 196 -20.16 -11.55 -10.25
N PRO A 197 -20.33 -11.78 -11.56
CA PRO A 197 -19.48 -12.73 -12.30
C PRO A 197 -17.99 -12.37 -12.23
N GLN A 198 -17.66 -11.07 -12.38
CA GLN A 198 -16.28 -10.59 -12.30
C GLN A 198 -15.68 -10.83 -10.90
N VAL A 199 -16.49 -10.64 -9.86
CA VAL A 199 -16.10 -10.96 -8.47
C VAL A 199 -15.86 -12.48 -8.32
N GLY A 200 -16.69 -13.32 -8.94
CA GLY A 200 -16.51 -14.77 -8.95
C GLY A 200 -15.19 -15.19 -9.62
N ASP A 201 -14.89 -14.62 -10.79
CA ASP A 201 -13.62 -14.85 -11.50
C ASP A 201 -12.41 -14.36 -10.67
N LEU A 202 -12.57 -13.24 -9.95
CA LEU A 202 -11.55 -12.77 -9.03
C LEU A 202 -11.33 -13.75 -7.86
N VAL A 203 -12.39 -14.28 -7.24
CA VAL A 203 -12.26 -15.29 -6.18
C VAL A 203 -11.48 -16.51 -6.66
N GLN A 204 -11.81 -17.03 -7.86
CA GLN A 204 -11.10 -18.17 -8.42
C GLN A 204 -9.61 -17.86 -8.65
N ARG A 205 -9.29 -16.67 -9.18
CA ARG A 205 -7.90 -16.24 -9.36
C ARG A 205 -7.16 -16.08 -8.03
N ILE A 206 -7.81 -15.56 -6.99
CA ILE A 206 -7.20 -15.45 -5.66
C ILE A 206 -6.93 -16.84 -5.09
N GLN A 207 -7.89 -17.77 -5.17
CA GLN A 207 -7.74 -19.14 -4.67
C GLN A 207 -6.63 -19.91 -5.40
N GLY A 208 -6.54 -19.75 -6.73
CA GLY A 208 -5.51 -20.39 -7.56
C GLY A 208 -4.14 -19.73 -7.49
N TRP A 209 -4.03 -18.54 -6.89
CA TRP A 209 -2.76 -17.81 -6.80
C TRP A 209 -1.82 -18.42 -5.76
N HIS A 210 -0.52 -18.37 -6.09
CA HIS A 210 0.61 -18.81 -5.27
C HIS A 210 1.76 -17.79 -5.43
N PRO A 211 2.57 -17.57 -4.39
CA PRO A 211 3.68 -16.62 -4.45
C PRO A 211 4.78 -17.08 -5.40
N ASN A 212 5.41 -16.12 -6.09
CA ASN A 212 6.57 -16.41 -6.93
C ASN A 212 7.83 -16.61 -6.07
N LEU A 213 8.31 -17.85 -5.98
CA LEU A 213 9.50 -18.22 -5.19
C LEU A 213 10.82 -18.18 -5.99
N SER A 214 10.79 -17.83 -7.28
CA SER A 214 11.95 -17.92 -8.17
C SER A 214 13.14 -17.02 -7.77
N THR A 215 12.89 -16.01 -6.94
CA THR A 215 13.88 -15.03 -6.47
C THR A 215 14.15 -15.15 -4.96
N VAL A 216 13.50 -16.09 -4.28
CA VAL A 216 13.55 -16.26 -2.82
C VAL A 216 14.63 -17.29 -2.46
N ALA A 217 15.42 -17.01 -1.43
CA ALA A 217 16.40 -17.97 -0.93
C ALA A 217 15.69 -19.21 -0.38
N PRO A 218 16.23 -20.44 -0.57
CA PRO A 218 15.58 -21.66 -0.10
C PRO A 218 15.26 -21.64 1.40
N GLU A 219 16.12 -21.04 2.23
CA GLU A 219 15.89 -20.88 3.67
C GLU A 219 14.66 -20.01 4.02
N ASP A 220 14.28 -19.07 3.16
CA ASP A 220 13.16 -18.14 3.39
C ASP A 220 11.87 -18.59 2.70
N ALA A 221 11.92 -19.65 1.88
CA ALA A 221 10.80 -20.08 1.03
C ALA A 221 9.54 -20.39 1.84
N ASP A 222 9.67 -21.14 2.94
CA ASP A 222 8.53 -21.50 3.80
C ASP A 222 7.90 -20.26 4.45
N SER A 223 8.72 -19.32 4.89
CA SER A 223 8.27 -18.05 5.47
C SER A 223 7.50 -17.20 4.45
N VAL A 224 8.01 -17.12 3.22
CA VAL A 224 7.37 -16.37 2.13
C VAL A 224 6.05 -17.04 1.74
N VAL A 225 6.00 -18.36 1.60
CA VAL A 225 4.78 -19.11 1.31
C VAL A 225 3.73 -18.86 2.38
N HIS A 226 4.11 -18.97 3.65
CA HIS A 226 3.22 -18.80 4.77
C HIS A 226 2.67 -17.36 4.86
N PHE A 227 3.54 -16.35 4.79
CA PHE A 227 3.11 -14.95 4.87
C PHE A 227 2.13 -14.60 3.73
N ASN A 228 2.42 -15.05 2.52
CA ASN A 228 1.56 -14.84 1.35
C ASN A 228 0.24 -15.62 1.43
N TYR A 229 0.23 -16.79 2.09
CA TYR A 229 -1.00 -17.51 2.39
C TYR A 229 -1.93 -16.70 3.31
N LEU A 230 -1.40 -16.09 4.38
CA LEU A 230 -2.19 -15.23 5.26
C LEU A 230 -2.80 -14.05 4.50
N TRP A 231 -2.03 -13.42 3.61
CA TRP A 231 -2.54 -12.36 2.74
C TRP A 231 -3.65 -12.84 1.81
N ARG A 232 -3.50 -14.02 1.21
CA ARG A 232 -4.54 -14.62 0.37
C ARG A 232 -5.84 -14.83 1.15
N GLN A 233 -5.77 -15.36 2.37
CA GLN A 233 -6.95 -15.55 3.21
C GLN A 233 -7.58 -14.21 3.62
N GLY A 234 -6.76 -13.22 3.99
CA GLY A 234 -7.24 -11.88 4.30
C GLY A 234 -7.96 -11.22 3.11
N LEU A 235 -7.44 -11.40 1.90
CA LEU A 235 -8.08 -10.89 0.68
C LEU A 235 -9.41 -11.61 0.37
N LEU A 236 -9.48 -12.93 0.56
CA LEU A 236 -10.73 -13.67 0.43
C LEU A 236 -11.77 -13.21 1.44
N CYS A 237 -11.38 -13.03 2.72
CA CYS A 237 -12.21 -12.42 3.75
C CYS A 237 -12.76 -11.07 3.30
N PHE A 238 -11.90 -10.19 2.78
CA PHE A 238 -12.31 -8.87 2.27
C PHE A 238 -13.37 -9.00 1.16
N VAL A 239 -13.16 -9.90 0.18
CA VAL A 239 -14.15 -10.10 -0.89
C VAL A 239 -15.49 -10.62 -0.35
N TYR A 240 -15.45 -11.62 0.53
CA TYR A 240 -16.64 -12.20 1.13
C TYR A 240 -17.42 -11.20 1.99
N HIS A 241 -16.72 -10.43 2.82
CA HIS A 241 -17.33 -9.45 3.69
C HIS A 241 -17.75 -8.19 2.93
N ASP A 242 -16.83 -7.50 2.24
CA ASP A 242 -17.07 -6.16 1.73
C ASP A 242 -17.73 -6.13 0.33
N ILE A 243 -17.60 -7.21 -0.46
CA ILE A 243 -18.26 -7.29 -1.77
C ILE A 243 -19.56 -8.09 -1.65
N TYR A 244 -19.47 -9.34 -1.19
CA TYR A 244 -20.66 -10.20 -1.05
C TYR A 244 -21.55 -9.86 0.14
N HIS A 245 -21.07 -9.05 1.11
CA HIS A 245 -21.83 -8.69 2.32
C HIS A 245 -22.24 -9.91 3.15
N LEU A 246 -21.35 -10.91 3.20
CA LEU A 246 -21.52 -12.05 4.08
C LEU A 246 -21.21 -11.65 5.51
N ASP A 247 -22.01 -12.16 6.44
CA ASP A 247 -21.79 -11.94 7.87
C ASP A 247 -20.47 -12.57 8.31
N SER A 248 -19.89 -12.03 9.38
CA SER A 248 -18.76 -12.64 10.08
C SER A 248 -18.94 -14.13 10.37
N ASN A 249 -20.16 -14.62 10.62
CA ASN A 249 -20.46 -16.01 10.93
C ASN A 249 -20.64 -16.91 9.70
N ASP A 250 -20.58 -16.38 8.48
CA ASP A 250 -20.65 -17.19 7.26
C ASP A 250 -19.45 -18.15 7.19
N GLU A 251 -19.71 -19.40 6.82
CA GLU A 251 -18.71 -20.47 6.75
C GLU A 251 -17.49 -20.11 5.90
N ARG A 252 -17.66 -19.28 4.87
CA ARG A 252 -16.56 -18.84 4.01
C ARG A 252 -15.66 -17.82 4.70
N VAL A 253 -16.25 -16.93 5.50
CA VAL A 253 -15.50 -15.94 6.29
C VAL A 253 -14.78 -16.65 7.45
N GLN A 254 -15.49 -17.52 8.18
CA GLN A 254 -14.90 -18.32 9.25
C GLN A 254 -13.79 -19.24 8.73
N GLY A 255 -13.99 -19.91 7.61
CA GLY A 255 -12.98 -20.79 7.01
C GLY A 255 -11.69 -20.06 6.68
N CYS A 256 -11.75 -18.81 6.23
CA CYS A 256 -10.55 -17.99 5.99
C CYS A 256 -9.84 -17.61 7.30
N VAL A 257 -10.59 -17.29 8.36
CA VAL A 257 -10.06 -16.95 9.68
C VAL A 257 -9.41 -18.16 10.36
N GLU A 258 -10.08 -19.31 10.35
CA GLU A 258 -9.59 -20.57 10.91
C GLU A 258 -8.32 -21.03 10.19
N SER A 259 -8.35 -21.04 8.86
CA SER A 259 -7.18 -21.35 8.02
C SER A 259 -5.97 -20.47 8.35
N SER A 260 -6.21 -19.18 8.63
CA SER A 260 -5.14 -18.24 9.01
C SER A 260 -4.63 -18.49 10.42
N ARG A 261 -5.52 -18.89 11.35
CA ARG A 261 -5.17 -19.18 12.75
C ARG A 261 -4.36 -20.46 12.87
N ASP A 262 -4.75 -21.52 12.17
CA ASP A 262 -4.08 -22.82 12.22
C ASP A 262 -2.64 -22.70 11.71
N GLN A 263 -2.41 -21.90 10.66
CA GLN A 263 -1.05 -21.63 10.22
C GLN A 263 -0.29 -20.65 11.14
N GLY A 264 -0.98 -19.69 11.78
CA GLY A 264 -0.36 -18.79 12.77
C GLY A 264 0.09 -19.48 14.06
N ILE A 265 -0.52 -20.62 14.40
CA ILE A 265 -0.09 -21.48 15.53
C ILE A 265 1.23 -22.18 15.20
N VAL A 266 1.40 -22.69 13.97
CA VAL A 266 2.64 -23.36 13.53
C VAL A 266 3.87 -22.44 13.66
N LEU A 267 3.71 -21.13 13.46
CA LEU A 267 4.79 -20.15 13.60
C LEU A 267 5.23 -19.92 15.05
N LYS A 268 4.33 -20.03 16.03
CA LYS A 268 4.69 -19.92 17.45
C LYS A 268 5.46 -21.14 17.97
N GLU A 269 5.34 -22.27 17.30
CA GLU A 269 6.06 -23.51 17.64
C GLU A 269 7.41 -23.62 16.91
N ALA A 270 7.62 -22.82 15.85
CA ALA A 270 8.83 -22.80 15.03
C ALA A 270 9.83 -21.66 15.37
N LEU A 271 9.42 -20.66 16.17
CA LEU A 271 10.25 -19.56 16.68
C LEU A 271 10.63 -19.77 18.15
#